data_AF-A0A916J349-F1
#
_entry.id   AF-A0A916J349-F1
#
_cell.length_a   1.000
_cell.length_b   1.000
_cell.length_c   1.000
_cell.angle_alpha   90.00
_cell.angle_beta   90.00
_cell.angle_gamma   90.00
#
_symmetry.space_group_name_H-M   'P 1'
#
loop_
_entity.id
_entity.type
_entity.pdbx_description
1 polymer ?
#
loop_
_entity_poly.entity_id
_entity_poly.type
_entity_poly.pdbx_seq_one_letter_code
_entity_poly.pdbx_strand_id
1 'polypeptide(L)'
;MNESAPAPGQALAVNAELLYLVNLMLAPGLAFLLLAWLWLKHRRTAPALARQHLDQTFVVSLCGGALLIVACGVILALGGLDWSWTWVIVLLYFLLVHSTLIMFGLIGLSHAMAGKVWPFPLLGRAARWIEVK
;
A
#
# COMPACT_ATOMS: atom_id res chain seq x y z
N MET A 1 5.16 -16.31 -29.21
CA MET A 1 4.65 -15.45 -28.13
C MET A 1 5.18 -14.05 -28.42
N ASN A 2 4.33 -13.11 -28.85
CA ASN A 2 4.78 -11.74 -29.09
C ASN A 2 4.97 -11.06 -27.73
N GLU A 3 6.21 -10.90 -27.28
CA GLU A 3 6.52 -10.00 -26.18
C GLU A 3 6.21 -8.58 -26.65
N SER A 4 5.05 -8.08 -26.23
CA SER A 4 4.75 -6.65 -26.33
C SER A 4 5.73 -5.92 -25.42
N ALA A 5 6.41 -4.90 -25.94
CA ALA A 5 7.36 -4.12 -25.16
C ALA A 5 6.68 -3.66 -23.84
N PRO A 6 7.41 -3.70 -22.70
CA PRO A 6 6.83 -3.35 -21.41
C PRO A 6 6.24 -1.94 -21.45
N ALA A 7 5.09 -1.77 -20.80
CA ALA A 7 4.39 -0.49 -20.78
C ALA A 7 5.29 0.60 -20.16
N PRO A 8 5.22 1.85 -20.63
CA PRO A 8 6.01 2.94 -20.06
C PRO A 8 5.80 3.07 -18.55
N GLY A 9 6.88 2.91 -17.77
CA GLY A 9 6.84 2.99 -16.31
C GLY A 9 6.42 1.70 -15.57
N GLN A 10 6.24 0.58 -16.27
CA GLN A 10 5.85 -0.70 -15.67
C GLN A 10 6.82 -1.16 -14.56
N ALA A 11 8.13 -1.08 -14.80
CA ALA A 11 9.12 -1.42 -13.78
C ALA A 11 9.02 -0.55 -12.51
N LEU A 12 8.70 0.74 -12.68
CA LEU A 12 8.52 1.66 -11.56
C LEU A 12 7.25 1.34 -10.77
N ALA A 13 6.16 0.95 -11.44
CA ALA A 13 4.94 0.48 -10.78
C ALA A 13 5.18 -0.81 -9.98
N VAL A 14 5.88 -1.78 -10.58
CA VAL A 14 6.24 -3.04 -9.90
C VAL A 14 7.09 -2.74 -8.66
N ASN A 15 8.09 -1.88 -8.76
CA ASN A 15 8.93 -1.51 -7.62
C ASN A 15 8.13 -0.82 -6.50
N ALA A 16 7.13 0.01 -6.84
CA ALA A 16 6.26 0.64 -5.85
C ALA A 16 5.42 -0.39 -5.08
N GLU A 17 4.80 -1.33 -5.79
CA GLU A 17 3.99 -2.41 -5.18
C GLU A 17 4.85 -3.39 -4.37
N LEU A 18 6.08 -3.67 -4.82
CA LEU A 18 7.04 -4.48 -4.05
C LEU A 18 7.45 -3.77 -2.76
N LEU A 19 7.77 -2.48 -2.81
CA LEU A 19 8.12 -1.71 -1.61
C LEU A 19 6.95 -1.65 -0.62
N TYR A 20 5.72 -1.55 -1.11
CA TYR A 20 4.51 -1.68 -0.29
C TYR A 20 4.43 -3.04 0.42
N LEU A 21 4.61 -4.14 -0.31
CA LEU A 21 4.58 -5.49 0.27
C LEU A 21 5.72 -5.74 1.26
N VAL A 22 6.93 -5.28 0.94
CA VAL A 22 8.10 -5.37 1.84
C VAL A 22 7.86 -4.55 3.11
N ASN A 23 7.21 -3.38 3.00
CA ASN A 23 6.83 -2.57 4.16
C ASN A 23 5.83 -3.29 5.08
N LEU A 24 4.93 -4.10 4.53
CA LEU A 24 4.02 -4.89 5.35
C LEU A 24 4.72 -6.12 5.95
N MET A 25 5.51 -6.85 5.16
CA MET A 25 5.95 -8.20 5.55
C MET A 25 7.31 -8.25 6.26
N LEU A 26 8.29 -7.47 5.80
CA LEU A 26 9.70 -7.72 6.13
C LEU A 26 10.38 -6.55 6.84
N ALA A 27 10.18 -5.34 6.33
CA ALA A 27 10.90 -4.15 6.77
C ALA A 27 9.94 -2.96 6.93
N PRO A 28 9.00 -3.03 7.89
CA PRO A 28 8.09 -1.94 8.17
C PRO A 28 8.86 -0.65 8.51
N GLY A 29 8.37 0.47 7.99
CA GLY A 29 9.01 1.77 8.15
C GLY A 29 10.16 2.01 7.17
N LEU A 30 11.16 1.12 7.09
CA LEU A 30 12.29 1.30 6.18
C LEU A 30 11.86 1.25 4.70
N ALA A 31 11.07 0.24 4.32
CA ALA A 31 10.56 0.15 2.96
C ALA A 31 9.56 1.28 2.66
N PHE A 32 8.81 1.76 3.66
CA PHE A 32 7.98 2.95 3.52
C PHE A 32 8.81 4.22 3.28
N LEU A 33 9.94 4.41 3.96
CA LEU A 33 10.82 5.57 3.70
C LEU A 33 11.38 5.54 2.27
N LEU A 34 11.77 4.36 1.78
CA LEU A 34 12.19 4.19 0.38
C LEU A 34 11.04 4.46 -0.60
N LEU A 35 9.83 3.98 -0.30
CA LEU A 35 8.63 4.27 -1.09
C LEU A 35 8.31 5.76 -1.10
N ALA A 36 8.38 6.43 0.04
CA ALA A 36 8.14 7.87 0.19
C ALA A 36 9.15 8.68 -0.61
N TRP A 37 10.44 8.31 -0.56
CA TRP A 37 11.47 8.92 -1.39
C TRP A 37 11.20 8.71 -2.88
N LEU A 38 10.84 7.50 -3.29
CA LEU A 38 10.53 7.16 -4.67
C LEU A 38 9.33 7.95 -5.19
N TRP A 39 8.29 8.07 -4.35
CA TRP A 39 7.09 8.87 -4.60
C TRP A 39 7.43 10.35 -4.76
N LEU A 40 8.16 10.95 -3.83
CA LEU A 40 8.56 12.37 -3.93
C LEU A 40 9.35 12.67 -5.20
N LYS A 41 10.23 11.75 -5.61
CA LYS A 41 11.07 11.89 -6.81
C LYS A 41 10.28 11.78 -8.11
N HIS A 42 9.29 10.88 -8.19
CA HIS A 42 8.63 10.52 -9.45
C HIS A 42 7.17 10.97 -9.59
N ARG A 43 6.53 11.49 -8.54
CA ARG A 43 5.10 11.88 -8.54
C ARG A 43 4.69 12.86 -9.64
N ARG A 44 5.62 13.67 -10.18
CA ARG A 44 5.33 14.65 -11.26
C ARG A 44 5.84 14.24 -12.63
N THR A 45 6.81 13.34 -12.71
CA THR A 45 7.54 13.00 -13.94
C THR A 45 7.21 11.59 -14.46
N ALA A 46 6.64 10.73 -13.61
CA ALA A 46 6.30 9.36 -13.98
C ALA A 46 5.17 9.29 -15.02
N PRO A 47 5.22 8.29 -15.94
CA PRO A 47 4.08 7.91 -16.78
C PRO A 47 2.83 7.58 -15.93
N ALA A 48 1.64 7.74 -16.52
CA ALA A 48 0.36 7.61 -15.81
C ALA A 48 0.22 6.28 -15.04
N LEU A 49 0.62 5.16 -15.65
CA LEU A 49 0.61 3.84 -15.03
C LEU A 49 1.44 3.82 -13.73
N ALA A 50 2.70 4.27 -13.80
CA ALA A 50 3.60 4.26 -12.65
C ALA A 50 3.15 5.24 -11.56
N ARG A 51 2.64 6.40 -11.97
CA ARG A 51 2.14 7.43 -11.05
C ARG A 51 0.97 6.91 -10.23
N GLN A 52 0.01 6.24 -10.86
CA GLN A 52 -1.14 5.68 -10.16
C GLN A 52 -0.73 4.64 -9.11
N HIS A 53 0.15 3.69 -9.46
CA HIS A 53 0.63 2.68 -8.50
C HIS A 53 1.47 3.31 -7.38
N LEU A 54 2.30 4.32 -7.69
CA LEU A 54 3.07 5.06 -6.68
C LEU A 54 2.17 5.82 -5.70
N ASP A 55 1.20 6.59 -6.20
CA ASP A 55 0.27 7.36 -5.37
C ASP A 55 -0.57 6.44 -4.48
N GLN A 56 -1.08 5.36 -5.07
CA GLN A 56 -1.88 4.37 -4.35
C GLN A 56 -1.08 3.69 -3.23
N THR A 57 0.08 3.11 -3.55
CA THR A 57 0.90 2.38 -2.58
C THR A 57 1.37 3.28 -1.45
N PHE A 58 1.67 4.54 -1.74
CA PHE A 58 2.03 5.55 -0.74
C PHE A 58 0.85 5.89 0.18
N VAL A 59 -0.31 6.26 -0.37
CA VAL A 59 -1.50 6.62 0.41
C VAL A 59 -2.00 5.44 1.23
N VAL A 60 -2.07 4.25 0.64
CA VAL A 60 -2.52 3.04 1.35
C VAL A 60 -1.53 2.64 2.44
N SER A 61 -0.22 2.76 2.22
CA SER A 61 0.76 2.52 3.29
C SER A 61 0.58 3.49 4.45
N LEU A 62 0.36 4.78 4.17
CA LEU A 62 0.19 5.80 5.20
C LEU A 62 -1.11 5.58 5.98
N CYS A 63 -2.24 5.45 5.29
CA CYS A 63 -3.54 5.23 5.92
C CYS A 63 -3.62 3.88 6.63
N GLY A 64 -3.13 2.80 6.01
CA GLY A 64 -3.12 1.46 6.59
C GLY A 64 -2.20 1.36 7.81
N GLY A 65 -1.00 1.94 7.73
CA GLY A 65 -0.09 2.04 8.88
C GLY A 65 -0.69 2.83 10.03
N ALA A 66 -1.29 4.00 9.76
CA ALA A 66 -1.98 4.79 10.77
C ALA A 66 -3.15 4.04 11.40
N LEU A 67 -3.97 3.35 10.59
CA LEU A 67 -5.10 2.55 11.07
C LEU A 67 -4.64 1.42 12.01
N LEU A 68 -3.56 0.72 11.67
CA LEU A 68 -3.00 -0.34 12.52
C LEU A 68 -2.49 0.23 13.85
N ILE A 69 -1.67 1.28 13.81
CA ILE A 69 -1.06 1.87 15.01
C ILE A 69 -2.11 2.47 15.93
N VAL A 70 -3.04 3.27 15.40
CA VAL A 70 -4.06 3.97 16.19
C VAL A 70 -5.01 2.97 16.84
N ALA A 71 -5.54 2.01 16.09
CA ALA A 71 -6.49 1.05 16.66
C ALA A 71 -5.82 0.13 17.69
N CYS A 72 -4.60 -0.37 17.43
CA CYS A 72 -3.85 -1.13 18.43
C CYS A 72 -3.59 -0.28 19.69
N GLY A 73 -3.22 0.99 19.54
CA GLY A 73 -3.02 1.92 20.65
C GLY A 73 -4.30 2.14 21.46
N VAL A 74 -5.45 2.31 20.81
CA VAL A 74 -6.76 2.45 21.47
C VAL A 74 -7.13 1.18 22.23
N ILE A 75 -6.95 -0.01 21.63
CA ILE A 75 -7.25 -1.29 22.30
C ILE A 75 -6.36 -1.46 23.54
N LEU A 76 -5.06 -1.17 23.43
CA LEU A 76 -4.13 -1.25 24.57
C LEU A 76 -4.46 -0.22 25.65
N ALA A 77 -4.85 1.00 25.28
CA ALA A 77 -5.21 2.06 26.23
C ALA A 77 -6.51 1.73 27.01
N LEU A 78 -7.48 1.08 26.36
CA LEU A 78 -8.75 0.70 26.99
C LEU A 78 -8.68 -0.63 27.75
N GLY A 79 -7.93 -1.60 27.22
CA GLY A 79 -7.85 -2.96 27.77
C GLY A 79 -6.74 -3.16 28.81
N GLY A 80 -5.75 -2.26 28.87
CA GLY A 80 -4.60 -2.39 29.76
C GLY A 80 -3.60 -3.47 29.31
N LEU A 81 -2.37 -3.39 29.83
CA LEU A 81 -1.27 -4.28 29.44
C LEU A 81 -1.27 -5.61 30.21
N ASP A 82 -1.92 -5.66 31.37
CA ASP A 82 -1.88 -6.81 32.29
C ASP A 82 -2.90 -7.90 31.92
N TRP A 83 -3.92 -7.58 31.12
CA TRP A 83 -4.99 -8.52 30.79
C TRP A 83 -4.68 -9.30 29.50
N SER A 84 -4.64 -10.62 29.58
CA SER A 84 -4.30 -11.49 28.45
C SER A 84 -5.26 -11.37 27.27
N TRP A 85 -6.55 -11.09 27.51
CA TRP A 85 -7.52 -10.90 26.44
C TRP A 85 -7.26 -9.64 25.60
N THR A 86 -6.67 -8.59 26.17
CA THR A 86 -6.27 -7.40 25.41
C THR A 86 -5.29 -7.78 24.30
N TRP A 87 -4.31 -8.62 24.61
CA TRP A 87 -3.33 -9.11 23.64
C TRP A 87 -3.97 -10.00 22.56
N VAL A 88 -4.91 -10.86 22.93
CA VAL A 88 -5.68 -11.66 21.95
C VAL A 88 -6.41 -10.75 20.98
N ILE A 89 -7.10 -9.72 21.47
CA ILE A 89 -7.85 -8.77 20.64
C ILE A 89 -6.90 -7.96 19.73
N VAL A 90 -5.79 -7.45 20.27
CA VAL A 90 -4.78 -6.72 19.49
C VAL A 90 -4.20 -7.60 18.38
N LEU A 91 -3.83 -8.85 18.68
CA LEU A 91 -3.27 -9.77 17.70
C LEU A 91 -4.28 -10.14 16.62
N LEU A 92 -5.52 -10.45 16.99
CA LEU A 92 -6.58 -10.75 16.03
C LEU A 92 -6.84 -9.57 15.09
N TYR A 93 -7.01 -8.37 15.67
CA TYR A 93 -7.21 -7.15 14.89
C TYR A 93 -6.04 -6.90 13.93
N PHE A 94 -4.81 -6.92 14.44
CA PHE A 94 -3.61 -6.72 13.65
C PHE A 94 -3.55 -7.74 12.51
N LEU A 95 -3.66 -9.03 12.78
CA LEU A 95 -3.57 -10.09 11.76
C LEU A 95 -4.64 -9.96 10.68
N LEU A 96 -5.89 -9.69 11.04
CA LEU A 96 -7.00 -9.55 10.09
C LEU A 96 -6.80 -8.36 9.15
N VAL A 97 -6.52 -7.18 9.72
CA VAL A 97 -6.32 -5.95 8.94
C VAL A 97 -5.06 -6.05 8.10
N HIS A 98 -3.97 -6.53 8.70
CA HIS A 98 -2.68 -6.71 8.04
C HIS A 98 -2.76 -7.68 6.85
N SER A 99 -3.39 -8.84 7.02
CA SER A 99 -3.56 -9.82 5.95
C SER A 99 -4.39 -9.24 4.79
N THR A 100 -5.42 -8.46 5.11
CA THR A 100 -6.24 -7.77 4.08
C THR A 100 -5.39 -6.77 3.28
N LEU A 101 -4.54 -5.99 3.95
CA LEU A 101 -3.62 -5.05 3.30
C LEU A 101 -2.60 -5.75 2.40
N ILE A 102 -2.09 -6.91 2.82
CA ILE A 102 -1.20 -7.75 1.99
C ILE A 102 -1.93 -8.21 0.72
N MET A 103 -3.15 -8.74 0.86
CA MET A 103 -3.95 -9.21 -0.29
C MET A 103 -4.17 -8.11 -1.32
N PHE A 104 -4.45 -6.87 -0.89
CA PHE A 104 -4.56 -5.75 -1.80
C PHE A 104 -3.24 -5.41 -2.51
N GLY A 105 -2.10 -5.50 -1.83
CA GLY A 105 -0.78 -5.30 -2.45
C GLY A 105 -0.45 -6.37 -3.48
N LEU A 106 -0.81 -7.63 -3.22
CA LEU A 106 -0.58 -8.73 -4.17
C LEU A 106 -1.41 -8.54 -5.45
N ILE A 107 -2.66 -8.09 -5.32
CA ILE A 107 -3.50 -7.76 -6.48
C ILE A 107 -2.91 -6.56 -7.25
N GLY A 108 -2.50 -5.49 -6.55
CA GLY A 108 -1.83 -4.34 -7.16
C GLY A 108 -0.56 -4.72 -7.92
N LEU A 109 0.29 -5.55 -7.31
CA LEU A 109 1.50 -6.10 -7.93
C LEU A 109 1.18 -6.90 -9.20
N SER A 110 0.18 -7.79 -9.15
CA SER A 110 -0.21 -8.58 -10.33
C SER A 110 -0.64 -7.68 -11.51
N HIS A 111 -1.31 -6.57 -11.23
CA HIS A 111 -1.72 -5.60 -12.23
C HIS A 111 -0.54 -4.79 -12.77
N ALA A 112 0.38 -4.38 -11.91
CA ALA A 112 1.61 -3.71 -12.30
C ALA A 112 2.47 -4.61 -13.20
N MET A 113 2.60 -5.89 -12.86
CA MET A 113 3.29 -6.89 -13.69
C MET A 113 2.61 -7.11 -15.05
N ALA A 114 1.28 -6.96 -15.12
CA ALA A 114 0.53 -7.03 -16.37
C ALA A 114 0.52 -5.71 -17.17
N GLY A 115 1.18 -4.66 -16.69
CA GLY A 115 1.18 -3.34 -17.33
C GLY A 115 -0.22 -2.69 -17.35
N LYS A 116 -1.09 -3.06 -16.42
CA LYS A 116 -2.47 -2.55 -16.32
C LYS A 116 -2.59 -1.61 -15.14
N VAL A 117 -3.33 -0.52 -15.33
CA VAL A 117 -3.77 0.33 -14.23
C VAL A 117 -4.71 -0.45 -13.30
N TRP A 118 -4.54 -0.29 -11.99
CA TRP A 118 -5.44 -0.84 -10.98
C TRP A 118 -6.04 0.30 -10.15
N PRO A 119 -7.32 0.65 -10.34
CA PRO A 119 -7.97 1.59 -9.44
C PRO A 119 -8.26 0.88 -8.11
N PHE A 120 -7.60 1.28 -7.03
CA PHE A 120 -7.87 0.70 -5.71
C PHE A 120 -9.37 0.75 -5.39
N PRO A 121 -10.02 -0.36 -4.98
CA PRO A 121 -11.48 -0.43 -4.85
C PRO A 121 -12.06 0.56 -3.83
N LEU A 122 -11.29 0.99 -2.83
CA LEU A 122 -11.76 1.91 -1.77
C LEU A 122 -11.28 3.38 -1.91
N LEU A 123 -10.18 3.63 -2.62
CA LEU A 123 -9.58 4.98 -2.78
C LEU A 123 -9.58 5.49 -4.24
N GLY A 124 -9.76 4.60 -5.22
CA GLY A 124 -9.72 4.91 -6.65
C GLY A 124 -10.88 5.78 -7.15
N ARG A 125 -11.93 5.98 -6.34
CA ARG A 125 -13.01 6.92 -6.67
C ARG A 125 -12.61 8.38 -6.45
N ALA A 126 -11.64 8.67 -5.58
CA ALA A 126 -11.17 10.04 -5.32
C ALA A 126 -10.17 10.54 -6.37
N ALA A 127 -9.28 9.67 -6.88
CA ALA A 127 -8.29 10.05 -7.89
C ALA A 127 -8.90 10.36 -9.27
N ARG A 128 -10.03 9.72 -9.62
CA ARG A 128 -10.75 9.94 -10.90
C ARG A 128 -11.34 11.36 -11.03
N TRP A 129 -11.46 12.12 -9.94
CA TRP A 129 -11.98 13.50 -9.97
C TRP A 129 -10.95 14.55 -10.39
N ILE A 130 -9.66 14.23 -10.40
CA ILE A 130 -8.59 15.21 -10.72
C ILE A 130 -8.32 15.28 -12.23
N GLU A 131 -8.71 14.26 -13.01
CA GLU A 131 -8.57 14.23 -14.48
C GLU A 131 -9.81 14.78 -15.25
N VAL A 132 -10.84 15.26 -14.54
CA VAL A 132 -12.03 15.90 -15.14
C VAL A 132 -11.98 17.44 -14.97
N LYS A 133 -10.79 18.03 -14.81
CA LYS A 133 -10.61 19.48 -14.82
C LYS A 133 -9.35 19.88 -15.58
#